data_AF-A0A5N0UTI9-F1
#
_entry.id   AF-A0A5N0UTI9-F1
#
_cell.length_a   1.000
_cell.length_b   1.000
_cell.length_c   1.000
_cell.angle_alpha   90.00
_cell.angle_beta   90.00
_cell.angle_gamma   90.00
#
_symmetry.space_group_name_H-M   'P 1'
#
loop_
_entity.id
_entity.type
_entity.pdbx_description
1 polymer ?
#
loop_
_entity_poly.entity_id
_entity_poly.type
_entity_poly.pdbx_seq_one_letter_code
_entity_poly.pdbx_strand_id
1 'polypeptide(L)'
;MKVSLRAEKTLNRWAARDSEVEAALGDIAYEILGKARANLEKHHKTGVHRITQTKGKVDHYVNLVGPSSTSVEFGHHTKNGEWVEGLHILKDAL
;
A
#
# COMPACT_ATOMS: atom_id res chain seq x y z
N MET A 1 19.87 -35.54 -19.51
CA MET A 1 19.24 -34.40 -18.81
C MET A 1 20.01 -33.14 -19.18
N LYS A 2 19.37 -32.13 -19.82
CA LYS A 2 20.06 -30.93 -20.31
C LYS A 2 19.71 -29.77 -19.37
N VAL A 3 20.63 -29.42 -18.47
CA VAL A 3 20.45 -28.29 -17.55
C VAL A 3 20.77 -27.00 -18.31
N SER A 4 19.77 -26.15 -18.50
CA SER A 4 19.91 -24.82 -19.09
C SER A 4 20.01 -23.79 -17.96
N LEU A 5 21.19 -23.23 -17.75
CA LEU A 5 21.37 -22.04 -16.90
C LEU A 5 20.72 -20.86 -17.61
N ARG A 6 19.58 -20.38 -17.08
CA ARG A 6 18.97 -19.14 -17.55
C ARG A 6 19.66 -17.96 -16.89
N ALA A 7 19.76 -16.85 -17.62
CA ALA A 7 20.20 -15.59 -17.05
C ALA A 7 19.29 -15.20 -15.87
N GLU A 8 19.87 -14.76 -14.77
CA GLU A 8 19.23 -14.39 -13.50
C GLU A 8 17.96 -13.54 -13.68
N LYS A 9 18.03 -12.55 -14.59
CA LYS A 9 16.89 -11.69 -14.95
C LYS A 9 15.64 -12.45 -15.40
N THR A 10 15.82 -13.59 -16.07
CA THR A 10 14.71 -14.44 -16.54
C THR A 10 14.11 -15.24 -15.40
N LEU A 11 14.95 -15.75 -14.49
CA LEU A 11 14.52 -16.47 -13.30
C LEU A 11 13.73 -15.55 -12.36
N ASN A 12 14.23 -14.34 -12.09
CA ASN A 12 13.55 -13.37 -11.22
C ASN A 12 12.18 -12.96 -11.79
N ARG A 13 12.07 -12.81 -13.12
CA ARG A 13 10.78 -12.53 -13.77
C ARG A 13 9.77 -13.66 -13.59
N TRP A 14 10.23 -14.91 -13.60
CA TRP A 14 9.37 -16.08 -13.40
C TRP A 14 8.95 -16.18 -11.94
N ALA A 15 9.91 -16.09 -11.01
CA ALA A 15 9.64 -16.11 -9.58
C ALA A 15 8.66 -15.01 -9.16
N ALA A 16 8.82 -13.79 -9.69
CA ALA A 16 7.91 -12.67 -9.41
C ALA A 16 6.45 -12.89 -9.89
N ARG A 17 6.19 -13.91 -10.70
CA ARG A 17 4.85 -14.25 -11.19
C ARG A 17 4.40 -15.64 -10.76
N ASP A 18 5.18 -16.26 -9.90
CA ASP A 18 4.81 -17.53 -9.30
C ASP A 18 3.58 -17.33 -8.40
N SER A 19 2.65 -18.28 -8.42
CA SER A 19 1.40 -18.18 -7.68
C SER A 19 1.61 -18.16 -6.16
N GLU A 20 2.65 -18.82 -5.66
CA GLU A 20 2.96 -18.81 -4.22
C GLU A 20 3.51 -17.45 -3.80
N VAL A 21 4.35 -16.84 -4.64
CA VAL A 21 4.86 -15.49 -4.43
C VAL A 21 3.72 -14.47 -4.49
N GLU A 22 2.81 -14.62 -5.46
CA GLU A 22 1.62 -13.77 -5.55
C GLU A 22 0.75 -13.89 -4.29
N ALA A 23 0.47 -15.10 -3.83
CA ALA A 23 -0.33 -15.33 -2.63
C ALA A 23 0.32 -14.69 -1.40
N ALA A 24 1.64 -14.88 -1.21
CA ALA A 24 2.37 -14.28 -0.09
C ALA A 24 2.31 -12.74 -0.12
N LEU A 25 2.47 -12.12 -1.29
CA LEU A 25 2.32 -10.67 -1.45
C LEU A 25 0.88 -10.20 -1.16
N GLY A 26 -0.11 -11.00 -1.57
CA GLY A 26 -1.52 -10.76 -1.31
C GLY A 26 -1.85 -10.76 0.19
N ASP A 27 -1.34 -11.74 0.93
CA ASP A 27 -1.54 -11.88 2.38
C ASP A 27 -0.92 -10.71 3.15
N ILE A 28 0.31 -10.33 2.82
CA ILE A 28 0.98 -9.15 3.40
C ILE A 28 0.17 -7.89 3.15
N ALA A 29 -0.29 -7.68 1.90
CA ALA A 29 -1.09 -6.52 1.56
C ALA A 29 -2.47 -6.53 2.27
N TYR A 30 -3.04 -7.71 2.52
CA TYR A 30 -4.29 -7.84 3.29
C TYR A 30 -4.09 -7.48 4.77
N GLU A 31 -2.95 -7.86 5.36
CA GLU A 31 -2.60 -7.46 6.73
C GLU A 31 -2.45 -5.94 6.85
N ILE A 32 -1.69 -5.32 5.93
CA ILE A 32 -1.50 -3.86 5.87
C ILE A 32 -2.84 -3.16 5.65
N LEU A 33 -3.70 -3.71 4.78
CA LEU A 33 -5.06 -3.20 4.55
C LEU A 33 -5.88 -3.17 5.84
N GLY A 34 -5.80 -4.24 6.67
CA GLY A 34 -6.47 -4.30 7.96
C GLY A 34 -5.97 -3.24 8.94
N LYS A 35 -4.65 -3.12 9.09
CA LYS A 35 -4.00 -2.11 9.95
C LYS A 35 -4.36 -0.68 9.52
N ALA A 36 -4.27 -0.39 8.22
CA ALA A 36 -4.59 0.92 7.68
C ALA A 36 -6.07 1.28 7.88
N ARG A 37 -6.99 0.31 7.75
CA ARG A 37 -8.42 0.51 8.08
C ARG A 37 -8.62 0.86 9.55
N ALA A 38 -7.97 0.12 10.44
CA ALA A 38 -8.03 0.41 11.87
C ALA A 38 -7.45 1.79 12.21
N ASN A 39 -6.36 2.20 11.55
CA ASN A 39 -5.80 3.53 11.71
C ASN A 39 -6.77 4.61 11.21
N LEU A 40 -7.38 4.43 10.03
CA LEU A 40 -8.36 5.36 9.48
C LEU A 40 -9.58 5.53 10.41
N GLU A 41 -10.09 4.43 10.98
CA GLU A 41 -11.29 4.41 11.83
C GLU A 41 -11.10 5.16 13.15
N LYS A 42 -9.89 5.17 13.72
CA LYS A 42 -9.56 5.99 14.91
C LYS A 42 -9.79 7.49 14.67
N HIS A 43 -9.83 7.93 13.42
CA HIS A 43 -9.98 9.34 13.06
C HIS A 43 -11.39 9.63 12.55
N HIS A 44 -12.25 10.13 13.44
CA HIS A 44 -13.66 10.48 13.15
C HIS A 44 -13.88 11.49 11.99
N LYS A 45 -12.85 12.25 11.59
CA LYS A 45 -12.96 13.31 10.56
C LYS A 45 -12.79 12.79 9.13
N THR A 46 -12.54 11.50 8.95
CA THR A 46 -12.06 10.99 7.67
C THR A 46 -13.16 10.48 6.74
N GLY A 47 -14.44 10.42 7.15
CA GLY A 47 -15.53 9.62 6.54
C GLY A 47 -15.78 9.65 5.02
N VAL A 48 -15.11 10.51 4.25
CA VAL A 48 -15.05 10.45 2.77
C VAL A 48 -13.86 9.64 2.22
N HIS A 49 -12.95 9.23 3.09
CA HIS A 49 -11.75 8.45 2.78
C HIS A 49 -12.00 6.97 3.00
N ARG A 50 -11.29 6.15 2.23
CA ARG A 50 -11.32 4.69 2.36
C ARG A 50 -9.96 4.09 2.05
N ILE A 51 -9.67 2.96 2.69
CA ILE A 51 -8.52 2.13 2.32
C ILE A 51 -8.95 1.08 1.32
N THR A 52 -8.24 1.02 0.19
CA THR A 52 -8.47 0.07 -0.90
C THR A 52 -7.21 -0.72 -1.21
N GLN A 53 -7.38 -1.92 -1.75
CA GLN A 53 -6.29 -2.74 -2.27
C GLN A 53 -6.45 -2.90 -3.78
N THR A 54 -5.36 -2.73 -4.52
CA THR A 54 -5.32 -2.92 -5.97
C THR A 54 -4.21 -3.88 -6.32
N LYS A 55 -4.52 -4.90 -7.12
CA LYS A 55 -3.52 -5.82 -7.67
C LYS A 55 -2.90 -5.23 -8.94
N GLY A 56 -1.57 -5.14 -8.95
CA GLY A 56 -0.75 -4.82 -10.12
C GLY A 56 -0.40 -6.07 -10.94
N LYS A 57 0.67 -5.98 -11.75
CA LYS A 57 1.15 -7.15 -12.52
C LYS A 57 1.90 -8.17 -11.68
N VAL A 58 2.42 -7.73 -10.53
CA VAL A 58 3.25 -8.50 -9.58
C VAL A 58 2.90 -8.04 -8.17
N ASP A 59 2.85 -6.72 -7.97
CA ASP A 59 2.65 -6.13 -6.65
C ASP A 59 1.18 -6.03 -6.24
N HIS A 60 0.95 -5.89 -4.94
CA HIS A 60 -0.32 -5.46 -4.35
C HIS A 60 -0.13 -4.09 -3.71
N TYR A 61 -1.00 -3.13 -4.05
CA TYR A 61 -0.96 -1.78 -3.52
C TYR A 61 -2.07 -1.56 -2.51
N VAL A 62 -1.74 -0.97 -1.37
CA VAL A 62 -2.72 -0.48 -0.37
C VAL A 62 -2.77 1.05 -0.48
N ASN A 63 -3.98 1.59 -0.66
CA ASN A 63 -4.17 2.98 -1.04
C ASN A 63 -5.15 3.70 -0.11
N LEU A 64 -4.78 4.91 0.31
CA LEU A 64 -5.70 5.87 0.92
C LEU A 64 -6.38 6.69 -0.20
N VAL A 65 -7.68 6.46 -0.39
CA VAL A 65 -8.46 7.09 -1.46
C VAL A 65 -9.45 8.07 -0.85
N GLY A 66 -9.39 9.33 -1.31
CA GLY A 66 -10.30 10.40 -0.91
C GLY A 66 -9.77 11.77 -1.36
N PRO A 67 -10.56 12.84 -1.23
CA PRO A 67 -10.10 14.19 -1.52
C PRO A 67 -8.90 14.58 -0.66
N SER A 68 -7.84 15.08 -1.28
CA SER A 68 -6.62 15.53 -0.57
C SER A 68 -5.98 14.44 0.30
N SER A 69 -6.02 13.17 -0.11
CA SER A 69 -5.47 12.05 0.66
C SER A 69 -3.99 12.21 1.03
N THR A 70 -3.19 12.85 0.18
CA THR A 70 -1.79 13.18 0.48
C THR A 70 -1.65 14.11 1.68
N SER A 71 -2.53 15.12 1.79
CA SER A 71 -2.55 16.04 2.94
C SER A 71 -3.06 15.37 4.20
N VAL A 72 -3.95 14.39 4.07
CA VAL A 72 -4.38 13.55 5.19
C VAL A 72 -3.27 12.63 5.66
N GLU A 73 -2.50 12.04 4.75
CA GLU A 73 -1.40 11.15 5.10
C GLU A 73 -0.22 11.91 5.72
N PHE A 74 0.24 12.97 5.06
CA PHE A 74 1.53 13.61 5.38
C PHE A 74 1.42 15.02 5.99
N GLY A 75 0.21 15.59 6.09
CA GLY A 75 -0.01 16.94 6.56
C GLY A 75 0.01 18.00 5.44
N HIS A 76 -0.28 19.24 5.80
CA HIS A 76 -0.31 20.38 4.86
C HIS A 76 -0.23 21.73 5.59
N HIS A 77 0.07 22.80 4.85
CA HIS A 77 -0.08 24.16 5.36
C HIS A 77 -1.49 24.69 5.13
N THR A 78 -2.05 25.39 6.12
CA THR A 78 -3.30 26.15 5.97
C THR A 78 -3.05 27.39 5.11
N LYS A 79 -4.14 28.07 4.72
CA LYS A 79 -4.06 29.36 4.01
C LYS A 79 -3.30 30.43 4.80
N ASN A 80 -3.25 30.30 6.12
CA ASN A 80 -2.55 31.23 7.01
C ASN A 80 -1.07 30.84 7.22
N GLY A 81 -0.60 29.77 6.57
CA GLY A 81 0.78 29.28 6.68
C GLY A 81 1.04 28.31 7.83
N GLU A 82 0.05 28.06 8.70
CA GLU A 82 0.19 27.12 9.81
C GLU A 82 0.28 25.67 9.32
N TRP A 83 1.17 24.87 9.90
CA TRP A 83 1.27 23.44 9.60
C TRP A 83 0.18 22.64 10.32
N VAL A 84 -0.47 21.73 9.59
CA VAL A 84 -1.41 20.74 10.10
C VAL A 84 -0.79 19.37 9.91
N GLU A 85 -0.62 18.65 11.01
CA GLU A 85 0.01 17.33 11.01
C GLU A 85 -0.86 16.28 10.29
N GLY A 86 -0.18 15.39 9.57
CA GLY A 86 -0.81 14.25 8.91
C GLY A 86 -1.24 13.17 9.90
N LEU A 87 -2.07 12.25 9.42
CA LEU A 87 -2.58 11.11 10.18
C LEU A 87 -1.73 9.85 10.00
N HIS A 88 -0.78 9.85 9.04
CA HIS A 88 0.17 8.74 8.81
C HIS A 88 -0.50 7.35 8.70
N ILE A 89 -1.69 7.29 8.09
CA ILE A 89 -2.56 6.11 8.11
C ILE A 89 -1.88 4.90 7.46
N LEU A 90 -1.24 5.10 6.32
CA LEU A 90 -0.52 4.05 5.59
C LEU A 90 0.86 3.79 6.19
N LYS A 91 1.57 4.85 6.58
CA LYS A 91 2.90 4.73 7.20
C LYS A 91 2.86 3.91 8.48
N ASP A 92 1.86 4.13 9.34
CA ASP A 92 1.71 3.43 10.62
C ASP A 92 1.08 2.02 10.46
N ALA A 93 0.83 1.58 9.23
CA ALA A 93 0.33 0.25 8.91
C ALA A 93 1.44 -0.72 8.43
N LEU A 94 2.66 -0.22 8.20
CA LEU A 94 3.85 -0.99 7.81
C LEU A 94 4.58 -1.52 9.05
#